data_AF-A0A401U0E7-F1
#
_entry.id   AF-A0A401U0E7-F1
#
_cell.length_a   1.000
_cell.length_b   1.000
_cell.length_c   1.000
_cell.angle_alpha   90.00
_cell.angle_beta   90.00
_cell.angle_gamma   90.00
#
_symmetry.space_group_name_H-M   'P 1'
#
loop_
_entity.id
_entity.type
_entity.pdbx_description
1 polymer ?
#
loop_
_entity_poly.entity_id
_entity_poly.type
_entity_poly.pdbx_seq_one_letter_code
_entity_poly.pdbx_strand_id
1 'polypeptide(L)'
;MLLSRRETNSVGKSWIQRLKVRAIGDEAKVVELSGGNQQKVVIAKSLVQDPELIIFDEPTRGVDVGAIVEIHELINRLADEGKAVVVISSYLPEIMALSDRILVSRQGKVVEEFSALEATEEKIMYAAIH
;
A
#
# COMPACT_ATOMS: atom_id res chain seq x y z
N MET A 1 11.54 17.06 -11.74
CA MET A 1 12.02 18.25 -11.01
C MET A 1 13.38 17.91 -10.41
N LEU A 2 14.38 18.78 -10.52
CA LEU A 2 15.67 18.57 -9.87
C LEU A 2 15.65 19.30 -8.53
N LEU A 3 15.77 18.56 -7.43
CA LEU A 3 15.83 19.10 -6.07
C LEU A 3 17.29 19.31 -5.65
N SER A 4 17.58 20.39 -4.93
CA SER A 4 18.85 20.55 -4.23
C SER A 4 18.97 19.51 -3.11
N ARG A 5 20.20 19.24 -2.66
CA ARG A 5 20.45 18.28 -1.58
C ARG A 5 19.74 18.66 -0.27
N ARG A 6 19.57 19.96 0.01
CA ARG A 6 18.81 20.43 1.18
C ARG A 6 17.33 20.12 1.05
N GLU A 7 16.75 20.35 -0.13
CA GLU A 7 15.35 20.05 -0.40
C GLU A 7 15.09 18.54 -0.35
N THR A 8 15.95 17.71 -0.96
CA THR A 8 15.84 16.25 -0.88
C THR A 8 15.86 15.76 0.56
N ASN A 9 16.77 16.28 1.39
CA ASN A 9 16.84 15.90 2.80
C ASN A 9 15.60 16.35 3.59
N SER A 10 15.07 17.55 3.30
CA SER A 10 13.85 18.04 3.93
C SER A 10 12.64 17.19 3.59
N VAL A 11 12.48 16.85 2.30
CA VAL A 11 11.42 15.96 1.81
C VAL A 11 11.57 14.58 2.43
N GLY A 12 12.77 14.00 2.46
CA GLY A 12 13.04 12.71 3.10
C GLY A 12 12.61 12.69 4.56
N LYS A 13 12.98 13.70 5.35
CA LYS A 13 12.58 13.82 6.76
C LYS A 13 11.08 13.90 6.95
N SER A 14 10.38 14.66 6.11
CA SER A 14 8.92 14.75 6.18
C SER A 14 8.24 13.40 5.93
N TRP A 15 8.76 12.59 5.00
CA TRP A 15 8.20 11.27 4.68
C TRP A 15 8.55 10.22 5.74
N ILE A 16 9.75 10.27 6.32
CA ILE A 16 10.12 9.45 7.49
C ILE A 16 9.11 9.67 8.62
N GLN A 17 8.76 10.93 8.90
CA GLN A 17 7.77 11.27 9.92
C GLN A 17 6.35 10.85 9.52
N ARG A 18 5.89 11.19 8.31
CA ARG A 18 4.53 10.89 7.82
C ARG A 18 4.23 9.39 7.83
N LEU A 19 5.21 8.55 7.51
CA LEU A 19 5.06 7.09 7.48
C LEU A 19 5.61 6.38 8.73
N LYS A 20 6.08 7.14 9.73
CA LYS A 20 6.68 6.60 10.96
C LYS A 20 7.76 5.54 10.66
N VAL A 21 8.66 5.84 9.72
CA VAL A 21 9.77 4.94 9.38
C VAL A 21 10.73 4.88 10.56
N ARG A 22 10.95 3.69 11.11
CA ARG A 22 11.84 3.44 12.25
C ARG A 22 13.21 3.01 11.72
N ALA A 23 14.22 3.82 11.96
CA ALA A 23 15.60 3.59 11.54
C ALA A 23 16.58 4.07 12.63
N ILE A 24 17.81 3.55 12.60
CA ILE A 24 18.90 3.97 13.51
C ILE A 24 19.36 5.41 13.21
N GLY A 25 19.05 5.91 12.01
CA GLY A 25 19.21 7.30 11.60
C GLY A 25 18.73 7.51 10.16
N ASP A 26 18.60 8.77 9.75
CA ASP A 26 18.05 9.16 8.44
C ASP A 26 18.93 8.73 7.24
N GLU A 27 20.19 8.37 7.51
CA GLU A 27 21.19 7.92 6.53
C GLU A 27 21.39 6.39 6.55
N ALA A 28 20.56 5.65 7.32
CA ALA A 28 20.61 4.19 7.34
C ALA A 28 20.33 3.62 5.95
N LYS A 29 21.03 2.53 5.58
CA LYS A 29 20.75 1.89 4.29
C LYS A 29 19.39 1.22 4.35
N VAL A 30 18.60 1.35 3.29
CA VAL A 30 17.26 0.73 3.23
C VAL A 30 17.32 -0.77 3.52
N VAL A 31 18.35 -1.46 3.05
CA VAL A 31 18.54 -2.92 3.25
C VAL A 31 18.70 -3.33 4.71
N GLU A 32 19.06 -2.38 5.59
CA GLU A 32 19.26 -2.61 7.03
C GLU A 32 17.96 -2.40 7.83
N LEU A 33 16.91 -1.88 7.20
CA LEU A 33 15.60 -1.68 7.84
C LEU A 33 14.79 -2.99 7.90
N SER A 34 13.84 -3.08 8.82
CA SER A 34 12.87 -4.19 8.80
C SER A 34 11.99 -4.14 7.54
N GLY A 35 11.43 -5.28 7.13
CA GLY A 35 10.60 -5.37 5.91
C GLY A 35 9.50 -4.31 5.84
N GLY A 36 8.78 -4.07 6.94
CA GLY A 36 7.77 -3.02 7.02
C GLY A 36 8.32 -1.60 6.80
N ASN A 37 9.52 -1.30 7.30
CA ASN A 37 10.16 -0.01 7.09
C ASN A 37 10.72 0.13 5.67
N GLN A 38 11.24 -0.94 5.09
CA GLN A 38 11.64 -0.95 3.67
C GLN A 38 10.44 -0.63 2.77
N GLN A 39 9.30 -1.29 3.03
CA GLN A 39 8.08 -1.08 2.26
C GLN A 39 7.58 0.36 2.35
N LYS A 40 7.57 0.96 3.54
CA LYS A 40 7.24 2.38 3.73
C LYS A 40 8.15 3.31 2.95
N VAL A 41 9.45 3.04 2.88
CA VAL A 41 10.38 3.85 2.07
C VAL A 41 10.03 3.79 0.59
N VAL A 42 9.67 2.61 0.07
CA VAL A 42 9.21 2.44 -1.31
C VAL A 42 7.92 3.23 -1.55
N ILE A 43 6.95 3.14 -0.64
CA ILE A 43 5.70 3.89 -0.73
C ILE A 43 5.96 5.41 -0.71
N ALA A 44 6.76 5.91 0.23
CA ALA A 44 7.14 7.33 0.30
C ALA A 44 7.75 7.83 -1.01
N LYS A 45 8.65 7.04 -1.61
CA LYS A 45 9.30 7.39 -2.88
C LYS A 45 8.28 7.57 -4.01
N SER A 46 7.22 6.76 -4.03
CA SER A 46 6.15 6.88 -5.04
C SER A 46 5.23 8.07 -4.74
N LEU A 47 4.83 8.25 -3.48
CA LEU A 47 3.89 9.30 -3.06
C LEU A 47 4.50 10.71 -3.09
N VAL A 48 5.82 10.86 -3.13
CA VAL A 48 6.48 12.17 -3.23
C VAL A 48 6.07 12.96 -4.48
N GLN A 49 5.60 12.25 -5.53
CA GLN A 49 5.14 12.85 -6.77
C GLN A 49 3.69 13.33 -6.72
N ASP A 50 3.02 13.14 -5.57
CA ASP A 50 1.61 13.48 -5.36
C ASP A 50 0.67 12.92 -6.45
N PRO A 51 0.74 11.62 -6.77
CA PRO A 51 -0.07 11.03 -7.83
C PRO A 51 -1.58 11.11 -7.54
N GLU A 52 -2.40 11.21 -8.59
CA GLU A 52 -3.87 11.13 -8.48
C GLU A 52 -4.38 9.68 -8.46
N LEU A 53 -3.63 8.75 -9.07
CA LEU A 53 -3.90 7.31 -9.10
C LEU A 53 -2.70 6.54 -8.55
N ILE A 54 -2.95 5.67 -7.57
CA ILE A 54 -1.93 4.84 -6.95
C ILE A 54 -2.33 3.37 -7.06
N ILE A 55 -1.41 2.55 -7.57
CA ILE A 55 -1.58 1.09 -7.66
C ILE A 55 -0.59 0.45 -6.68
N PHE A 56 -1.14 -0.24 -5.68
CA PHE A 56 -0.39 -1.02 -4.71
C PHE A 56 -0.40 -2.49 -5.14
N ASP A 57 0.77 -3.05 -5.45
CA ASP A 57 0.92 -4.47 -5.78
C ASP A 57 1.54 -5.21 -4.60
N GLU A 58 0.75 -6.08 -3.97
CA GLU A 58 1.12 -6.88 -2.80
C GLU A 58 1.75 -6.00 -1.68
N PRO A 59 1.07 -4.92 -1.25
CA PRO A 59 1.70 -3.85 -0.46
C PRO A 59 2.17 -4.31 0.92
N THR A 60 1.67 -5.42 1.43
CA THR A 60 2.03 -5.97 2.75
C THR A 60 2.78 -7.29 2.68
N ARG A 61 3.27 -7.70 1.50
CA ARG A 61 3.99 -8.97 1.39
C ARG A 61 5.35 -8.89 2.11
N GLY A 62 5.56 -9.79 3.07
CA GLY A 62 6.83 -9.88 3.82
C GLY A 62 7.01 -8.80 4.90
N VAL A 63 5.94 -8.11 5.31
CA VAL A 63 5.96 -7.19 6.46
C VAL A 63 5.30 -7.82 7.69
N ASP A 64 5.66 -7.36 8.88
CA ASP A 64 5.05 -7.81 10.13
C ASP A 64 3.65 -7.23 10.35
N VAL A 65 2.84 -7.88 11.19
CA VAL A 65 1.44 -7.51 11.46
C VAL A 65 1.28 -6.04 11.88
N GLY A 66 2.21 -5.47 12.63
CA GLY A 66 2.14 -4.06 13.03
C GLY A 66 2.31 -3.13 11.84
N ALA A 67 3.25 -3.43 10.94
CA ALA A 67 3.45 -2.68 9.71
C ALA A 67 2.28 -2.82 8.72
N ILE A 68 1.60 -3.97 8.66
CA ILE A 68 0.38 -4.17 7.84
C ILE A 68 -0.66 -3.10 8.18
N VAL A 69 -0.98 -2.96 9.47
CA VAL A 69 -1.99 -2.00 9.95
C VAL A 69 -1.60 -0.57 9.57
N GLU A 70 -0.35 -0.19 9.79
CA GLU A 70 0.12 1.17 9.45
C GLU A 70 0.09 1.45 7.94
N ILE A 71 0.31 0.44 7.09
CA ILE A 71 0.20 0.55 5.64
C ILE A 71 -1.28 0.65 5.21
N HIS A 72 -2.17 -0.16 5.81
CA HIS A 72 -3.60 -0.10 5.53
C HIS A 72 -4.20 1.26 5.90
N GLU A 73 -3.85 1.80 7.07
CA GLU A 73 -4.25 3.15 7.48
C GLU A 73 -3.78 4.23 6.50
N LEU A 74 -2.59 4.06 5.92
CA LEU A 74 -2.08 4.98 4.89
C LEU A 74 -2.90 4.87 3.61
N ILE A 75 -3.19 3.65 3.15
CA ILE A 75 -3.97 3.41 1.92
C ILE A 75 -5.37 4.01 2.06
N ASN A 76 -6.06 3.75 3.17
CA ASN A 76 -7.38 4.33 3.44
C ASN A 76 -7.33 5.85 3.47
N ARG A 77 -6.33 6.45 4.13
CA ARG A 77 -6.19 7.90 4.15
C ARG A 77 -6.00 8.50 2.76
N LEU A 78 -5.26 7.83 1.88
CA LEU A 78 -5.08 8.30 0.50
C LEU A 78 -6.41 8.29 -0.26
N ALA A 79 -7.22 7.24 -0.09
CA ALA A 79 -8.58 7.19 -0.64
C ALA A 79 -9.47 8.30 -0.05
N ASP A 80 -9.44 8.52 1.27
CA ASP A 80 -10.17 9.58 1.96
C ASP A 80 -9.74 11.00 1.51
N GLU A 81 -8.47 11.18 1.14
CA GLU A 81 -7.93 12.40 0.53
C GLU A 81 -8.43 12.60 -0.93
N GLY A 82 -9.24 11.68 -1.46
CA GLY A 82 -9.84 11.73 -2.79
C GLY A 82 -8.95 11.16 -3.90
N LYS A 83 -7.87 10.45 -3.55
CA LYS A 83 -7.01 9.78 -4.54
C LYS A 83 -7.68 8.50 -5.04
N ALA A 84 -7.48 8.17 -6.31
CA ALA A 84 -7.85 6.85 -6.82
C ALA A 84 -6.82 5.82 -6.35
N VAL A 85 -7.30 4.76 -5.71
CA VAL A 85 -6.44 3.71 -5.12
C VAL A 85 -6.88 2.36 -5.69
N VAL A 86 -5.91 1.59 -6.18
CA VAL A 86 -6.10 0.20 -6.58
C VAL A 86 -5.14 -0.65 -5.77
N VAL A 87 -5.66 -1.66 -5.07
CA VAL A 87 -4.85 -2.64 -4.34
C VAL A 87 -4.96 -3.98 -5.06
N ILE A 88 -3.82 -4.53 -5.43
CA ILE A 88 -3.67 -5.88 -5.95
C ILE A 88 -3.10 -6.72 -4.81
N SER A 89 -3.86 -7.72 -4.38
CA SER A 89 -3.48 -8.56 -3.26
C SER A 89 -4.05 -9.96 -3.44
N SER A 90 -3.32 -10.95 -2.95
CA SER A 90 -3.79 -12.33 -2.76
C SER A 90 -4.18 -12.61 -1.31
N TYR A 91 -4.08 -11.63 -0.41
CA TYR A 91 -4.36 -11.76 1.01
C TYR A 91 -5.79 -11.27 1.34
N LEU A 92 -6.72 -12.21 1.56
CA LEU A 92 -8.14 -11.89 1.76
C LEU A 92 -8.42 -10.88 2.88
N PRO A 93 -7.80 -10.95 4.09
CA PRO A 93 -8.03 -9.96 5.13
C PRO A 93 -7.67 -8.53 4.70
N GLU A 94 -6.63 -8.35 3.87
CA GLU A 94 -6.29 -7.05 3.29
C GLU A 94 -7.34 -6.59 2.29
N ILE A 95 -7.78 -7.47 1.39
CA ILE A 95 -8.83 -7.16 0.41
C ILE A 95 -10.10 -6.71 1.14
N MET A 96 -10.52 -7.46 2.16
CA MET A 96 -11.73 -7.18 2.94
C MET A 96 -11.60 -5.90 3.77
N ALA A 97 -10.41 -5.53 4.24
CA ALA A 97 -10.19 -4.36 5.06
C ALA A 97 -10.11 -3.04 4.26
N LEU A 98 -9.70 -3.10 2.99
CA LEU A 98 -9.38 -1.90 2.20
C LEU A 98 -10.39 -1.59 1.09
N SER A 99 -11.16 -2.57 0.63
CA SER A 99 -11.84 -2.46 -0.66
C SER A 99 -13.30 -2.02 -0.52
N ASP A 100 -13.66 -0.91 -1.17
CA ASP A 100 -15.07 -0.55 -1.43
C ASP A 100 -15.70 -1.44 -2.52
N ARG A 101 -14.85 -1.88 -3.46
CA ARG A 101 -15.18 -2.69 -4.63
C ARG A 101 -14.07 -3.69 -4.92
N ILE A 102 -14.43 -4.94 -5.18
CA ILE A 102 -13.49 -6.04 -5.37
C ILE A 102 -13.70 -6.65 -6.76
N LEU A 103 -12.62 -6.75 -7.54
CA LEU A 103 -12.60 -7.40 -8.84
C LEU A 103 -11.78 -8.68 -8.74
N VAL A 104 -12.41 -9.82 -9.01
CA VAL A 104 -11.71 -11.11 -9.00
C VAL A 104 -11.19 -11.39 -10.40
N SER A 105 -9.87 -11.49 -10.54
CA SER A 105 -9.21 -11.79 -11.82
C SER A 105 -8.76 -13.25 -11.88
N ARG A 106 -9.12 -13.93 -12.96
CA ARG A 106 -8.71 -15.30 -13.26
C ARG A 106 -8.41 -15.45 -14.75
N GLN A 107 -7.26 -16.05 -15.06
CA GLN A 107 -6.77 -16.21 -16.45
C GLN A 107 -6.76 -14.89 -17.26
N GLY A 108 -6.40 -13.79 -16.60
CA GLY A 108 -6.30 -12.47 -17.23
C GLY A 108 -7.64 -11.78 -17.51
N LYS A 109 -8.75 -12.29 -16.95
CA LYS A 109 -10.08 -11.69 -17.07
C LYS A 109 -10.67 -11.43 -15.68
N VAL A 110 -11.39 -10.32 -15.54
CA VAL A 110 -12.29 -10.13 -14.40
C VAL A 110 -13.45 -11.10 -14.57
N VAL A 111 -13.58 -12.04 -13.64
CA VAL A 111 -14.62 -13.07 -13.67
C VAL A 111 -15.79 -12.74 -12.77
N GLU A 112 -15.55 -11.99 -11.69
CA GLU A 112 -16.58 -11.56 -10.75
C GLU A 112 -16.25 -10.18 -10.19
N GLU A 113 -17.30 -9.48 -9.75
CA GLU A 113 -17.23 -8.18 -9.11
C GLU A 113 -18.13 -8.17 -7.88
N PHE A 114 -17.60 -7.69 -6.75
CA PHE A 114 -18.33 -7.57 -5.49
C PHE A 114 -18.26 -6.14 -4.97
N SER A 115 -19.37 -5.68 -4.40
CA SER A 115 -19.31 -4.57 -3.43
C SER A 115 -18.76 -5.06 -2.09
N ALA A 116 -18.21 -4.16 -1.28
CA ALA A 116 -17.76 -4.48 0.08
C ALA A 116 -18.84 -5.16 0.95
N LEU A 117 -20.12 -4.82 0.72
CA LEU A 117 -21.26 -5.35 1.47
C LEU A 117 -21.61 -6.80 1.10
N GLU A 118 -21.36 -7.19 -0.15
CA GLU A 118 -21.71 -8.52 -0.66
C GLU A 118 -20.56 -9.51 -0.54
N ALA A 119 -19.33 -8.98 -0.48
CA ALA A 119 -18.11 -9.74 -0.43
C ALA A 119 -17.99 -10.59 0.84
N THR A 120 -17.60 -11.84 0.67
CA THR A 120 -17.11 -12.70 1.75
C THR A 120 -15.87 -13.41 1.26
N GLU A 121 -14.98 -13.79 2.18
CA GLU A 121 -13.78 -14.56 1.84
C GLU A 121 -14.13 -15.81 1.02
N GLU A 122 -15.20 -16.51 1.39
CA GLU A 122 -15.70 -17.69 0.68
C GLU A 122 -16.12 -17.39 -0.76
N LYS A 123 -16.91 -16.33 -0.99
CA LYS A 123 -17.35 -15.93 -2.34
C LYS A 123 -16.18 -15.54 -3.23
N ILE A 124 -15.23 -14.77 -2.68
CA ILE A 124 -14.03 -14.34 -3.40
C ILE A 124 -13.19 -15.55 -3.78
N MET A 125 -12.93 -16.46 -2.83
CA MET A 125 -12.18 -17.68 -3.08
C MET A 125 -12.86 -18.59 -4.08
N TYR A 126 -14.18 -18.73 -3.99
CA TYR A 126 -14.95 -19.50 -4.96
C TYR A 126 -14.75 -18.97 -6.37
N ALA A 127 -14.94 -17.66 -6.58
CA ALA A 127 -14.75 -16.99 -7.88
C ALA A 127 -13.29 -17.03 -8.39
N ALA A 128 -12.31 -17.02 -7.49
CA ALA A 128 -10.90 -17.10 -7.87
C ALA A 128 -10.50 -18.47 -8.41
N ILE A 129 -11.23 -19.52 -8.01
CA ILE A 129 -10.96 -20.91 -8.39
C ILE A 129 -11.89 -21.38 -9.52
N HIS A 130 -13.19 -21.10 -9.44
CA HIS A 130 -14.27 -21.63 -10.30
C HIS A 130 -14.77 -20.64 -11.34
#